data_AF-A0AAV6IWV0-F1
#
_entry.id   AF-A0AAV6IWV0-F1
#
_cell.length_a   1.000
_cell.length_b   1.000
_cell.length_c   1.000
_cell.angle_alpha   90.00
_cell.angle_beta   90.00
_cell.angle_gamma   90.00
#
_symmetry.space_group_name_H-M   'P 1'
#
loop_
_entity.id
_entity.type
_entity.pdbx_description
1 polymer ?
#
loop_
_entity_poly.entity_id
_entity_poly.type
_entity_poly.pdbx_seq_one_letter_code
_entity_poly.pdbx_strand_id
1 'polypeptide(L)'
;MCVVNFKHAIIYVLDSLHSLRKNKAQNEKVLRVLQYLNDVIQHLGNNGCVMKAHKLPIKRLKWLPIQQPGSDDCGVHTAKYFDLK
;
A
#
# COMPACT_ATOMS: atom_id res chain seq x y z
N MET A 1 -3.47 -0.02 5.41
CA MET A 1 -3.19 1.30 4.78
C MET A 1 -2.21 1.12 3.62
N CYS A 2 -1.95 2.15 2.80
CA CYS A 2 -0.92 2.09 1.75
C CYS A 2 -0.23 3.44 1.57
N VAL A 3 1.01 3.41 1.06
CA VAL A 3 1.83 4.59 0.77
C VAL A 3 2.21 4.56 -0.70
N VAL A 4 1.93 5.64 -1.42
CA VAL A 4 2.36 5.81 -2.81
C VAL A 4 3.67 6.60 -2.81
N ASN A 5 4.75 5.97 -3.26
CA ASN A 5 6.05 6.63 -3.43
C ASN A 5 6.20 7.07 -4.88
N PHE A 6 5.83 8.31 -5.17
CA PHE A 6 5.90 8.89 -6.52
C PHE A 6 7.33 8.95 -7.06
N LYS A 7 8.33 9.28 -6.22
CA LYS A 7 9.75 9.35 -6.61
C LYS A 7 10.26 8.03 -7.20
N HIS A 8 9.85 6.91 -6.62
CA HIS A 8 10.28 5.57 -7.06
C HIS A 8 9.20 4.84 -7.86
N ALA A 9 8.06 5.47 -8.12
CA ALA A 9 6.91 4.84 -8.80
C ALA A 9 6.48 3.50 -8.17
N ILE A 10 6.45 3.39 -6.82
CA ILE A 10 6.12 2.15 -6.09
C ILE A 10 4.96 2.40 -5.11
N ILE A 11 4.05 1.44 -5.01
CA ILE A 11 3.01 1.42 -3.96
C ILE A 11 3.44 0.43 -2.86
N TYR A 12 3.49 0.89 -1.62
CA TYR A 12 3.74 0.06 -0.45
C TYR A 12 2.43 -0.21 0.30
N VAL A 13 2.10 -1.49 0.47
CA VAL A 13 0.95 -1.90 1.31
C VAL A 13 1.42 -2.12 2.74
N LEU A 14 0.79 -1.41 3.67
CA LEU A 14 1.00 -1.49 5.12
C LEU A 14 -0.12 -2.34 5.72
N ASP A 15 0.22 -3.58 6.06
CA ASP A 15 -0.67 -4.60 6.64
C ASP A 15 0.04 -5.21 7.87
N SER A 16 -0.15 -4.57 9.03
CA SER A 16 0.39 -5.02 10.32
C SER A 16 -0.16 -6.38 10.76
N LEU A 17 -1.32 -6.79 10.24
CA LEU A 17 -1.99 -8.04 10.61
C LEU A 17 -1.61 -9.23 9.69
N HIS A 18 -0.84 -8.99 8.62
CA HIS A 18 -0.51 -10.00 7.61
C HIS A 18 -1.76 -10.70 7.01
N SER A 19 -2.88 -9.98 7.03
CA SER A 19 -4.23 -10.39 6.61
C SER A 19 -4.26 -11.06 5.24
N LEU A 20 -3.41 -10.56 4.33
CA LEU A 20 -3.34 -10.98 2.94
C LEU A 20 -2.88 -12.44 2.71
N ARG A 21 -2.33 -13.13 3.72
CA ARG A 21 -1.97 -14.55 3.59
C ARG A 21 -3.12 -15.51 3.91
N LYS A 22 -4.17 -15.04 4.60
CA LYS A 22 -5.15 -15.93 5.22
C LYS A 22 -6.55 -15.88 4.60
N ASN A 23 -6.90 -14.85 3.82
CA ASN A 23 -8.29 -14.70 3.37
C ASN A 23 -8.45 -14.11 1.95
N LYS A 24 -9.15 -14.86 1.07
CA LYS A 24 -9.40 -14.51 -0.34
C LYS A 24 -10.20 -13.20 -0.48
N ALA A 25 -11.19 -12.96 0.38
CA ALA A 25 -12.01 -11.75 0.34
C ALA A 25 -11.25 -10.47 0.76
N GLN A 26 -10.28 -10.57 1.68
CA GLN A 26 -9.41 -9.44 2.03
C GLN A 26 -8.42 -9.12 0.90
N ASN A 27 -7.93 -10.15 0.21
CA ASN A 27 -7.11 -9.98 -0.99
C ASN A 27 -7.89 -9.21 -2.07
N GLU A 28 -9.17 -9.50 -2.27
CA GLU A 28 -10.02 -8.77 -3.22
C GLU A 28 -10.19 -7.28 -2.86
N LYS A 29 -10.39 -6.95 -1.58
CA LYS A 29 -10.48 -5.54 -1.14
C LYS A 29 -9.18 -4.77 -1.41
N VAL A 30 -8.03 -5.39 -1.12
CA VAL A 30 -6.73 -4.78 -1.42
C VAL A 30 -6.51 -4.65 -2.92
N LEU A 31 -6.87 -5.66 -3.72
CA LEU A 31 -6.82 -5.57 -5.18
C LEU A 31 -7.69 -4.44 -5.73
N ARG A 32 -8.88 -4.20 -5.17
CA ARG A 32 -9.74 -3.05 -5.56
C ARG A 32 -9.11 -1.71 -5.24
N VAL A 33 -8.51 -1.55 -4.06
CA VAL A 33 -7.78 -0.31 -3.69
C VAL A 33 -6.60 -0.09 -4.65
N LEU A 34 -5.90 -1.15 -5.03
CA LEU A 34 -4.79 -1.09 -5.97
C LEU A 34 -5.25 -0.74 -7.40
N GLN A 35 -6.38 -1.27 -7.85
CA GLN A 35 -7.02 -0.89 -9.11
C GLN A 35 -7.39 0.60 -9.10
N TYR A 36 -8.07 1.06 -8.05
CA TYR A 36 -8.43 2.47 -7.92
C TYR A 36 -7.21 3.40 -7.94
N LEU A 37 -6.13 3.05 -7.22
CA LEU A 37 -4.89 3.83 -7.25
C LEU A 37 -4.29 3.87 -8.66
N ASN A 38 -4.28 2.74 -9.38
CA ASN A 38 -3.79 2.70 -10.76
C ASN A 38 -4.61 3.61 -11.68
N ASP A 39 -5.93 3.64 -11.53
CA ASP A 39 -6.81 4.49 -12.33
C ASP A 39 -6.57 5.99 -12.03
N VAL A 40 -6.39 6.34 -10.75
CA VAL A 40 -6.03 7.71 -10.33
C VAL A 40 -4.68 8.12 -10.92
N ILE A 41 -3.67 7.24 -10.88
CA ILE A 41 -2.34 7.52 -11.42
C ILE A 41 -2.37 7.69 -12.94
N GLN A 42 -3.13 6.87 -13.66
CA GLN A 42 -3.33 7.03 -15.09
C GLN A 42 -3.99 8.36 -15.43
N HIS A 43 -5.01 8.75 -14.65
CA HIS A 43 -5.66 10.04 -14.82
C HIS A 43 -4.69 11.22 -14.58
N LEU A 44 -3.86 11.14 -13.53
CA LEU A 44 -2.84 12.15 -13.22
C LEU A 44 -1.71 12.21 -14.26
N GLY A 45 -1.27 11.06 -14.77
CA GLY A 45 -0.23 10.96 -15.80
C GLY A 45 -0.67 11.53 -17.15
N ASN A 46 -1.95 11.39 -17.51
CA ASN A 46 -2.54 12.01 -18.70
C ASN A 46 -2.62 13.54 -18.60
N ASN A 47 -2.68 14.08 -17.38
CA ASN A 47 -2.74 15.53 -17.12
C ASN A 47 -1.35 16.20 -16.99
N GLY A 48 -0.28 15.55 -17.49
CA GLY A 48 1.06 16.16 -17.60
C GLY A 48 1.96 15.98 -16.37
N CYS A 49 1.52 15.29 -15.33
CA CYS A 49 2.34 15.01 -14.16
C CYS A 49 3.19 13.74 -14.36
N VAL A 50 4.24 13.84 -15.18
CA VAL A 50 5.55 13.09 -15.33
C VAL A 50 5.63 11.56 -15.07
N MET A 51 4.60 10.89 -14.55
CA MET A 51 4.57 9.45 -14.42
C MET A 51 4.02 8.87 -15.71
N LYS A 52 4.92 8.49 -16.64
CA LYS A 52 4.57 7.53 -17.70
C LYS A 52 3.82 6.40 -17.01
N ALA A 53 2.60 6.11 -17.48
CA ALA A 53 1.63 5.17 -16.91
C ALA A 53 2.12 3.70 -16.93
N HIS A 54 3.30 3.44 -16.38
CA HIS A 54 3.83 2.13 -16.13
C HIS A 54 3.14 1.63 -14.86
N LYS A 55 2.64 0.39 -14.89
CA LYS A 55 2.01 -0.26 -13.72
C LYS A 55 2.92 -0.07 -12.52
N LEU A 56 2.45 0.63 -11.48
CA LEU A 56 3.27 0.81 -10.28
C LEU A 56 3.45 -0.55 -9.60
N PRO A 57 4.67 -1.06 -9.47
CA PRO A 57 4.89 -2.28 -8.72
C PRO A 57 4.41 -2.11 -7.28
N ILE A 58 3.66 -3.10 -6.83
CA ILE A 58 3.09 -3.15 -5.49
C ILE A 58 4.01 -4.00 -4.62
N LYS A 59 4.53 -3.40 -3.56
CA LYS A 59 5.43 -4.06 -2.61
C LYS A 59 4.81 -4.14 -1.24
N ARG A 60 5.08 -5.24 -0.54
CA ARG A 60 4.80 -5.38 0.90
C ARG A 60 6.07 -5.09 1.67
N LEU A 61 5.91 -4.47 2.82
CA LEU A 61 7.01 -4.19 3.73
C LEU A 61 7.14 -5.37 4.69
N LYS A 62 7.95 -6.36 4.30
CA LYS A 62 8.15 -7.59 5.08
C LYS A 62 8.79 -7.33 6.46
N TRP A 63 9.48 -6.21 6.62
CA TRP A 63 10.11 -5.79 7.86
C TRP A 63 9.18 -5.00 8.79
N LEU A 64 7.96 -4.63 8.34
CA LEU A 64 7.01 -3.92 9.20
C LEU A 64 6.62 -4.84 10.37
N PRO A 65 6.70 -4.35 11.63
CA PRO A 65 6.32 -5.15 12.79
C PRO A 65 4.89 -5.66 12.66
N ILE A 66 4.69 -6.92 13.05
CA ILE A 66 3.37 -7.56 13.04
C ILE A 66 2.65 -7.19 14.34
N GLN A 67 1.41 -6.78 14.20
CA GLN A 67 0.50 -6.49 15.27
C GLN A 67 0.08 -7.77 15.99
N GLN A 68 0.03 -7.73 17.33
CA GLN A 68 -0.43 -8.88 18.10
C GLN A 68 -1.94 -9.11 17.85
N PRO A 69 -2.40 -10.37 17.71
CA PRO A 69 -3.82 -10.66 17.57
C PRO A 69 -4.64 -10.05 18.71
N GLY A 70 -5.71 -9.34 18.39
CA GLY A 70 -6.62 -8.74 19.38
C GLY A 70 -6.15 -7.40 19.97
N SER A 71 -5.01 -6.87 19.54
CA SER A 71 -4.62 -5.49 19.85
C SER A 71 -5.26 -4.50 18.86
N ASP A 72 -5.41 -3.23 19.26
CA ASP A 72 -5.97 -2.15 18.43
C ASP A 72 -4.92 -1.08 18.08
N ASP A 73 -3.67 -1.48 17.83
CA ASP A 73 -2.53 -0.57 17.63
C ASP A 73 -2.10 -0.43 16.15
N CYS A 74 -2.97 -0.81 15.20
CA CYS A 74 -2.67 -0.81 13.75
C CYS A 74 -2.21 0.57 13.21
N GLY A 75 -2.74 1.65 13.80
CA GLY A 75 -2.33 3.03 13.51
C GLY A 75 -0.90 3.32 13.98
N VAL A 76 -0.49 2.79 15.14
CA VAL A 76 0.86 2.95 15.70
C VAL A 76 1.88 2.19 14.84
N HIS A 77 1.57 0.97 14.42
CA HIS A 77 2.42 0.21 13.48
C HIS A 77 2.57 0.94 12.15
N THR A 78 1.52 1.62 11.68
CA THR A 78 1.59 2.45 10.48
C THR A 78 2.45 3.70 10.71
N ALA A 79 2.32 4.38 11.84
CA ALA A 79 3.13 5.56 12.16
C ALA A 79 4.63 5.23 12.22
N LYS A 80 5.00 4.10 12.83
CA LYS A 80 6.40 3.61 12.88
C LYS A 80 7.03 3.42 11.49
N TYR A 81 6.26 3.15 10.44
CA TYR A 81 6.80 3.12 9.07
C TYR A 81 7.38 4.47 8.64
N PHE A 82 6.72 5.57 9.02
CA PHE A 82 7.12 6.92 8.63
C PHE A 82 8.25 7.47 9.50
N ASP A 83 8.37 7.00 10.74
CA ASP A 83 9.45 7.37 11.68
C ASP A 83 10.82 6.76 11.28
N LEU A 84 10.82 5.74 10.43
CA LEU A 84 12.04 5.06 9.94
C LEU A 84 12.65 5.72 8.68
N LYS A 85 12.17 6.90 8.28
CA LYS A 85 12.58 7.62 7.07
C LYS A 85 13.05 9.03 7.36
#